data_AF-A0A645GI69-F1
#
_entry.id   AF-A0A645GI69-F1
#
_cell.length_a   1.000
_cell.length_b   1.000
_cell.length_c   1.000
_cell.angle_alpha   90.00
_cell.angle_beta   90.00
_cell.angle_gamma   90.00
#
_symmetry.space_group_name_H-M   'P 1'
#
loop_
_entity.id
_entity.type
_entity.pdbx_description
1 polymer ?
#
loop_
_entity_poly.entity_id
_entity_poly.type
_entity_poly.pdbx_seq_one_letter_code
_entity_poly.pdbx_strand_id
1 'polypeptide(L)' 'MIDELAHHGYRLSPGTLYPMLHKMERDGYLVSRQEREGRTVRKLYTITTKGKAGLALAKERIREFAGEAMHK' A
#
# COMPACT_ATOMS: atom_id res chain seq x y z
N MET A 1 -5.92 6.10 -7.65
CA MET A 1 -5.00 5.15 -6.97
C MET A 1 -4.57 4.04 -7.92
N ILE A 2 -5.50 3.27 -8.51
CA ILE A 2 -5.15 2.30 -9.56
C ILE A 2 -4.44 3.01 -10.72
N ASP A 3 -4.98 4.16 -11.15
CA ASP A 3 -4.35 4.94 -12.22
C ASP A 3 -2.96 5.42 -11.82
N GLU A 4 -2.76 5.92 -10.61
CA GLU A 4 -1.44 6.34 -10.10
C GLU A 4 -0.41 5.21 -10.15
N LEU A 5 -0.80 4.02 -9.69
CA LEU A 5 0.07 2.83 -9.75
C LEU A 5 0.38 2.44 -11.20
N ALA A 6 -0.61 2.56 -12.10
CA ALA A 6 -0.40 2.33 -13.52
C ALA A 6 0.58 3.34 -14.15
N HIS A 7 0.54 4.62 -13.75
CA HIS A 7 1.53 5.63 -14.18
C HIS A 7 2.94 5.27 -13.71
N HIS A 8 3.09 4.60 -12.57
CA HIS A 8 4.37 4.06 -12.10
C HIS A 8 4.74 2.69 -12.70
N GLY A 9 4.01 2.23 -13.71
CA GLY A 9 4.28 0.99 -14.43
C GLY A 9 3.67 -0.28 -13.80
N TYR A 10 2.92 -0.15 -12.71
CA TYR A 10 2.25 -1.29 -12.08
C TYR A 10 0.90 -1.58 -12.73
N ARG A 11 0.76 -2.74 -13.36
CA ARG A 11 -0.54 -3.25 -13.85
C ARG A 11 -1.26 -4.03 -12.76
N LEU A 12 -1.95 -3.33 -11.87
CA LEU A 12 -2.75 -3.95 -10.82
C LEU A 12 -4.24 -3.89 -11.15
N SER A 13 -4.91 -5.04 -11.09
CA SER A 13 -6.37 -5.08 -11.21
C SER A 13 -7.04 -4.66 -9.90
N PRO A 14 -8.30 -4.21 -9.94
CA PRO A 14 -9.13 -4.06 -8.74
C PRO A 14 -9.13 -5.32 -7.85
N GLY A 15 -9.18 -6.50 -8.47
CA GLY A 15 -9.16 -7.80 -7.80
C GLY A 15 -7.82 -8.14 -7.13
N THR A 16 -6.76 -7.38 -7.41
CA THR A 16 -5.47 -7.51 -6.74
C THR A 16 -5.29 -6.43 -5.69
N LEU A 17 -5.61 -5.17 -6.04
CA LEU A 17 -5.36 -4.03 -5.17
C LEU A 17 -6.22 -4.07 -3.90
N TYR A 18 -7.53 -4.29 -4.04
CA TYR A 18 -8.43 -4.22 -2.88
C TYR A 18 -8.17 -5.34 -1.87
N PRO A 19 -7.95 -6.62 -2.26
CA PRO A 19 -7.56 -7.64 -1.30
C PRO A 19 -6.24 -7.33 -0.57
N MET A 20 -5.28 -6.70 -1.24
CA MET A 20 -4.01 -6.30 -0.64
C MET A 20 -4.21 -5.21 0.43
N LEU A 21 -5.01 -4.18 0.12
CA LEU A 21 -5.40 -3.14 1.08
C LEU A 21 -6.15 -3.73 2.28
N HIS A 22 -7.08 -4.65 2.04
CA HIS A 22 -7.79 -5.34 3.11
C HIS A 22 -6.86 -6.17 3.99
N LYS A 23 -5.87 -6.84 3.42
CA LYS A 23 -4.86 -7.57 4.19
C LYS A 23 -4.02 -6.62 5.03
N MET A 24 -3.54 -5.51 4.47
CA MET A 24 -2.76 -4.52 5.21
C MET A 24 -3.56 -3.87 6.35
N GLU A 25 -4.87 -3.67 6.16
CA GLU A 25 -5.76 -3.21 7.23
C GLU A 25 -5.91 -4.27 8.33
N ARG A 26 -6.20 -5.53 7.98
CA ARG A 26 -6.30 -6.63 8.96
C ARG A 26 -5.01 -6.85 9.74
N ASP A 27 -3.86 -6.71 9.07
CA ASP A 27 -2.55 -6.85 9.67
C ASP A 27 -2.15 -5.60 10.49
N GLY A 28 -2.97 -4.55 10.51
CA GLY A 28 -2.79 -3.34 11.32
C GLY A 28 -1.83 -2.29 10.74
N TYR A 29 -1.40 -2.44 9.49
CA TYR A 29 -0.55 -1.46 8.80
C TYR A 29 -1.34 -0.26 8.27
N LEU A 30 -2.63 -0.47 7.96
CA LEU A 30 -3.56 0.57 7.56
C LEU A 30 -4.77 0.59 8.51
N VAL A 31 -5.43 1.74 8.56
CA VAL A 31 -6.81 1.87 9.04
C VAL A 31 -7.64 2.47 7.93
N SER A 32 -8.94 2.16 7.90
CA SER A 32 -9.86 2.81 6.99
C SER A 32 -10.96 3.59 7.69
N ARG A 33 -11.47 4.60 6.98
CA ARG A 33 -12.70 5.32 7.34
C ARG A 33 -13.61 5.40 6.12
N GLN A 34 -14.91 5.42 6.36
CA GLN A 34 -15.88 5.68 5.30
C GLN A 34 -16.19 7.18 5.28
N GLU A 35 -16.10 7.78 4.10
CA GLU A 35 -16.61 9.11 3.83
C GLU A 35 -17.82 9.01 2.92
N ARG A 36 -18.88 9.75 3.28
CA ARG A 36 -20.09 9.83 2.49
C ARG A 36 -20.21 11.21 1.89
N GLU A 37 -20.36 11.25 0.58
CA GLU A 37 -20.63 12.45 -0.19
C GLU A 37 -21.97 12.24 -0.92
N GLY A 38 -23.06 12.68 -0.29
CA GLY A 38 -24.42 12.44 -0.75
C GLY A 38 -24.77 10.94 -0.81
N ARG A 39 -24.94 10.42 -2.03
CA ARG A 39 -25.22 8.99 -2.29
C ARG A 39 -23.95 8.15 -2.43
N THR A 40 -22.80 8.78 -2.61
CA THR A 40 -21.52 8.08 -2.82
C THR A 40 -20.87 7.78 -1.48
N VAL A 41 -20.42 6.54 -1.30
CA VAL A 41 -19.62 6.12 -0.15
C VAL A 41 -18.23 5.74 -0.64
N ARG A 42 -17.20 6.35 -0.06
CA ARG A 42 -15.80 6.06 -0.36
C ARG A 42 -15.12 5.53 0.89
N LYS A 43 -14.28 4.50 0.73
CA LYS A 43 -13.41 4.00 1.79
C LYS A 43 -12.03 4.62 1.61
N LEU A 44 -11.59 5.38 2.59
CA LEU A 44 -10.25 5.98 2.61
C LEU A 44 -9.36 5.21 3.56
N TYR A 45 -8.16 4.84 3.10
CA TYR A 45 -7.16 4.16 3.90
C TYR A 45 -6.07 5.15 4.35
N THR A 46 -5.55 4.97 5.56
CA THR A 46 -4.49 5.79 6.13
C THR A 46 -3.49 4.90 6.86
N ILE A 47 -2.20 5.22 6.73
CA ILE A 47 -1.12 4.47 7.35
C ILE A 47 -1.13 4.64 8.88
N THR A 48 -0.94 3.54 9.60
CA THR A 48 -0.83 3.54 11.08
C THR A 48 0.61 3.75 11.53
N THR A 49 0.85 3.86 12.84
CA THR A 49 2.20 3.82 13.41
C THR A 49 2.93 2.52 13.07
N LYS A 50 2.23 1.37 13.17
CA LYS A 50 2.76 0.06 12.73
C LYS A 50 3.05 0.06 11.23
N GLY A 51 2.16 0.66 10.43
CA GLY A 51 2.34 0.96 9.01
C GLY A 51 3.67 1.66 8.71
N LYS A 52 3.93 2.77 9.40
CA LYS A 52 5.15 3.57 9.23
C LYS A 52 6.41 2.78 9.58
N ALA A 53 6.40 2.02 10.67
CA ALA A 53 7.52 1.16 11.05
C ALA A 53 7.77 0.06 10.01
N GLY A 54 6.71 -0.60 9.53
CA GLY A 54 6.81 -1.60 8.46
C GLY A 54 7.35 -1.03 7.15
N LEU A 55 6.93 0.18 6.77
CA LEU A 55 7.45 0.88 5.59
C LEU A 55 8.95 1.21 5.73
N ALA A 56 9.40 1.65 6.90
CA ALA A 56 10.81 1.93 7.15
C ALA A 56 11.66 0.66 6.97
N LEU A 57 11.23 -0.45 7.57
CA LEU A 57 11.88 -1.75 7.42
C LEU A 57 11.88 -2.23 5.96
N ALA A 58 10.76 -2.13 5.26
CA ALA A 58 10.68 -2.54 3.85
C ALA A 58 11.65 -1.75 2.96
N LYS A 59 11.77 -0.43 3.19
CA LYS A 59 12.75 0.42 2.48
C LYS A 59 14.19 0.01 2.77
N GLU A 60 14.50 -0.32 4.00
CA GLU A 60 15.82 -0.83 4.38
C GLU A 60 16.15 -2.13 3.67
N ARG A 61 15.25 -3.12 3.71
CA ARG A 61 15.42 -4.41 3.02
C ARG A 61 15.59 -4.27 1.52
N ILE A 62 14.84 -3.38 0.88
CA ILE A 62 14.98 -3.12 -0.56
C ILE A 62 16.37 -2.54 -0.87
N ARG A 63 16.91 -1.64 -0.03
CA ARG A 63 18.25 -1.08 -0.22
C ARG A 63 19.34 -2.13 -0.07
N GLU A 64 19.24 -2.97 0.96
CA GLU A 64 20.16 -4.11 1.15
C GLU A 64 20.16 -5.02 -0.09
N PHE A 65 18.97 -5.46 -0.52
CA PHE A 65 18.82 -6.33 -1.66
C PHE A 65 19.34 -5.69 -2.97
N ALA A 66 19.04 -4.41 -3.21
CA ALA A 66 19.53 -3.71 -4.40
C ALA A 66 21.06 -3.57 -4.39
N GLY A 67 21.66 -3.31 -3.23
CA GLY A 67 23.12 -3.28 -3.07
C GLY A 67 23.77 -4.63 -3.40
N GLU A 68 23.20 -5.72 -2.87
CA GLU A 68 23.66 -7.09 -3.13
C GLU A 68 23.49 -7.50 -4.60
N ALA A 69 22.35 -7.16 -5.22
CA ALA A 69 22.03 -7.54 -6.60
C ALA A 69 22.87 -6.76 -7.64
N MET A 70 23.35 -5.56 -7.30
CA MET A 70 24.18 -4.71 -8.18
C MET A 70 25.69 -4.98 -8.02
N HIS A 71 26.12 -5.72 -7.00
CA HIS A 71 27.53 -6.05 -6.73
C HIS A 71 27.91 -7.47 -7.19
N LYS A 72 27.23 -8.01 -8.21
CA LYS A 72 27.50 -9.33 -8.78
C LYS A 72 27.85 -9.25 -10.25
#